data_AF-A0AAU2MRX8-F1
#
_entry.id   AF-A0AAU2MRX8-F1
#
_cell.length_a   1.000
_cell.length_b   1.000
_cell.length_c   1.000
_cell.angle_alpha   90.00
_cell.angle_beta   90.00
_cell.angle_gamma   90.00
#
_symmetry.space_group_name_H-M   'P 1'
#
loop_
_entity.id
_entity.type
_entity.pdbx_description
1 polymer ?
#
loop_
_entity_poly.entity_id
_entity_poly.type
_entity_poly.pdbx_seq_one_letter_code
_entity_poly.pdbx_strand_id
1 'polypeptide(L)' 'MTRKVPESNPDPDPRVTAGLEPGGGVPPGETPPGESSTGTGAGPYRPLKKGWAAGPLAIIVVIAVIFALFFLVYAVVLDL' A
#
# COMPACT_ATOMS: atom_id res chain seq x y z
N MET A 1 37.96 -3.22 4.58
CA MET A 1 37.48 -2.48 5.76
C MET A 1 36.02 -2.13 5.51
N THR A 2 35.12 -3.07 5.77
CA THR A 2 33.72 -3.00 5.28
C THR A 2 32.82 -2.71 6.48
N ARG A 3 32.47 -1.43 6.68
CA ARG A 3 31.56 -1.02 7.76
C ARG A 3 30.16 -1.54 7.42
N LYS A 4 29.73 -2.63 8.06
CA LYS A 4 28.31 -2.98 8.14
C LYS A 4 27.59 -1.81 8.82
N VAL A 5 26.75 -1.12 8.08
CA VAL A 5 25.77 -0.19 8.64
C VAL A 5 24.86 -1.04 9.53
N PRO A 6 24.71 -0.74 10.83
CA PRO A 6 23.81 -1.51 11.67
C PRO A 6 22.38 -1.31 11.14
N GLU A 7 21.59 -2.40 11.11
CA GLU A 7 20.13 -2.33 11.08
C GLU A 7 19.71 -1.12 11.91
N SER A 8 18.96 -0.17 11.32
CA SER A 8 18.45 0.96 12.11
C SER A 8 17.58 0.34 13.21
N ASN A 9 18.09 0.32 14.43
CA ASN A 9 17.28 -0.05 15.57
C ASN A 9 16.10 0.93 15.60
N PRO A 10 14.84 0.46 15.45
CA PRO A 10 13.69 1.35 15.45
C PRO A 10 13.43 1.94 16.84
N ASP A 11 14.05 1.35 17.87
CA ASP A 11 13.97 1.91 19.22
C ASP A 11 14.68 3.26 19.27
N PRO A 12 13.99 4.30 19.75
CA PRO A 12 14.54 5.63 19.84
C PRO A 12 15.65 5.63 20.92
N ASP A 13 16.72 6.40 20.69
CA ASP A 13 17.89 6.42 21.58
C ASP A 13 17.46 6.82 23.01
N PRO A 14 17.66 5.96 24.03
CA PRO A 14 17.21 6.22 25.40
C PRO A 14 17.82 7.47 26.02
N ARG A 15 18.91 8.01 25.47
CA ARG A 15 19.59 9.22 25.96
C ARG A 15 18.88 10.51 25.55
N VAL A 16 17.99 10.43 24.57
CA VAL A 16 17.27 11.60 24.00
C VAL A 16 15.76 11.36 23.91
N THR A 17 15.30 10.19 24.34
CA THR A 17 13.88 9.81 24.41
C THR A 17 13.43 9.88 25.86
N ALA A 18 12.19 10.31 26.11
CA ALA A 18 11.61 10.40 27.45
C ALA A 18 11.79 9.08 28.23
N GLY A 19 12.06 9.20 29.53
CA GLY A 19 12.56 8.11 30.36
C GLY A 19 11.52 7.01 30.53
N LEU A 20 11.65 5.94 29.74
CA LEU A 20 10.88 4.72 29.95
C LEU A 20 11.34 4.09 31.28
N GLU A 21 10.47 4.10 32.28
CA GLU A 21 10.63 3.25 33.46
C GLU A 21 10.76 1.79 33.00
N PRO A 22 11.34 0.87 33.79
CA PRO A 22 11.44 -0.54 33.40
C PRO A 22 10.11 -1.20 32.97
N GLY A 23 8.96 -0.56 33.26
CA GLY A 23 7.61 -0.95 32.80
C GLY A 23 7.11 -0.27 31.52
N GLY A 24 7.92 0.53 30.82
CA GLY A 24 7.53 1.22 29.59
C GLY A 24 6.66 2.47 29.80
N GLY A 25 6.56 2.97 31.03
CA GLY A 25 5.87 4.21 31.37
C GLY A 25 6.79 5.43 31.33
N VAL A 26 6.21 6.62 31.21
CA VAL A 26 6.91 7.90 31.42
C VAL A 26 6.32 8.61 32.65
N PRO A 27 7.11 9.40 33.40
CA PRO A 27 6.61 10.15 34.54
C PRO A 27 5.43 11.08 34.20
N PRO A 28 4.48 11.31 35.14
CA PRO A 28 3.40 12.27 34.93
C PRO A 28 3.92 13.68 34.61
N GLY A 29 3.48 14.24 33.48
CA GLY A 29 3.91 15.55 32.99
C GLY A 29 4.97 15.50 31.89
N GLU A 30 5.59 14.34 31.63
CA GLU A 30 6.39 14.11 30.43
C GLU A 30 5.49 13.67 29.26
N THR A 31 5.85 14.06 28.03
CA THR A 31 5.14 13.60 26.84
C THR A 31 5.61 12.17 26.53
N PRO A 32 4.72 11.17 26.41
CA PRO A 32 5.10 9.82 26.02
C PRO A 32 5.88 9.80 24.70
N PRO A 33 6.85 8.86 24.52
CA PRO A 33 7.52 8.71 23.25
C PRO A 33 6.51 8.42 22.13
N GLY A 34 6.71 9.04 20.97
CA GLY A 34 5.85 8.81 19.81
C GLY A 34 5.91 7.34 19.38
N GLU A 35 4.75 6.70 19.29
CA GLU A 35 4.66 5.35 18.73
C GLU A 35 5.16 5.36 17.28
N SER A 36 6.22 4.62 16.98
CA SER A 36 6.63 4.38 15.58
C SER A 36 5.64 3.40 14.94
N SER A 37 4.50 3.91 14.44
CA SER A 37 3.44 3.10 13.82
C SER A 37 3.84 2.52 12.45
N THR A 38 5.02 2.88 11.94
CA THR A 38 5.59 2.33 10.72
C THR A 38 7.08 2.12 10.94
N GLY A 39 7.55 0.87 10.86
CA GLY A 39 8.99 0.59 10.87
C GLY A 39 9.73 1.45 9.84
N THR A 40 10.98 1.82 10.14
CA THR A 40 11.83 2.80 9.44
C THR A 40 12.17 2.47 7.98
N GLY A 41 11.56 1.46 7.38
CA GLY A 41 11.72 1.15 5.98
C GLY A 41 10.45 0.55 5.42
N ALA A 42 9.83 1.24 4.46
CA ALA A 42 9.31 0.49 3.32
C ALA A 42 10.48 -0.38 2.85
N GLY A 43 10.36 -1.71 2.95
CA GLY A 43 11.45 -2.64 2.67
C GLY A 43 12.11 -2.39 1.31
N PRO A 44 13.20 -3.13 0.98
CA PRO A 44 14.02 -2.89 -0.21
C PRO A 44 13.19 -2.52 -1.44
N TYR A 45 13.58 -1.45 -2.15
CA TYR A 45 12.85 -0.96 -3.33
C TYR A 45 12.45 -2.14 -4.23
N ARG A 46 11.13 -2.30 -4.42
CA ARG A 46 10.58 -3.29 -5.34
C ARG A 46 10.10 -2.55 -6.58
N PRO A 47 10.66 -2.83 -7.78
CA PRO A 47 10.13 -2.25 -9.00
C PRO A 47 8.68 -2.72 -9.19
N LEU A 48 7.80 -1.80 -9.60
CA LEU A 48 6.42 -2.13 -9.89
C LEU A 48 6.38 -3.13 -11.06
N LYS A 49 5.72 -4.27 -10.85
CA LYS A 49 5.49 -5.24 -11.92
C LYS A 49 4.32 -4.78 -12.79
N LYS A 50 4.40 -5.00 -14.10
CA LYS A 50 3.26 -4.80 -15.01
C LYS A 50 2.11 -5.71 -14.57
N GLY A 51 0.95 -5.10 -14.25
CA GLY A 51 -0.24 -5.83 -13.84
C GLY A 51 -1.01 -6.47 -15.00
N TRP A 52 -1.94 -7.38 -14.68
CA TRP A 52 -2.77 -8.15 -15.63
C TRP A 52 -4.09 -7.48 -16.02
N ALA A 53 -4.28 -6.19 -15.71
CA ALA A 53 -5.54 -5.47 -15.91
C ALA A 53 -6.02 -5.47 -17.38
N ALA A 54 -5.11 -5.62 -18.34
CA ALA A 54 -5.45 -5.67 -19.76
C ALA A 54 -6.35 -6.87 -20.12
N GLY A 55 -6.17 -8.03 -19.46
CA GLY A 55 -6.97 -9.23 -19.73
C GLY A 55 -8.46 -9.04 -19.39
N PRO A 56 -8.80 -8.72 -18.13
CA PRO A 56 -10.18 -8.42 -17.74
C PRO A 56 -10.79 -7.25 -18.53
N LEU A 57 -10.02 -6.20 -18.81
CA LEU A 57 -10.50 -5.07 -19.61
C LEU A 57 -10.89 -5.50 -21.03
N ALA A 58 -10.06 -6.32 -21.69
CA ALA A 58 -10.37 -6.83 -23.03
C ALA A 58 -11.66 -7.68 -23.03
N ILE A 59 -11.86 -8.52 -22.02
CA ILE A 59 -13.06 -9.34 -21.88
C ILE A 59 -14.32 -8.46 -21.73
N ILE A 60 -14.25 -7.44 -20.87
CA ILE A 60 -15.37 -6.51 -20.67
C ILE A 60 -15.73 -5.78 -21.98
N VAL A 61 -14.72 -5.29 -22.71
CA VAL A 61 -14.91 -4.60 -23.99
C VAL A 61 -15.57 -5.52 -25.02
N VAL A 62 -15.11 -6.78 -25.14
CA VAL A 62 -15.69 -7.74 -26.08
C VAL A 62 -17.15 -8.02 -25.75
N ILE A 63 -17.48 -8.25 -24.48
CA ILE A 63 -18.85 -8.49 -24.04
C ILE A 63 -19.72 -7.27 -24.34
N ALA A 64 -19.26 -6.06 -24.02
CA ALA A 64 -19.98 -4.82 -24.29
C ALA A 64 -20.29 -4.64 -25.79
N VAL A 65 -19.32 -4.94 -26.66
CA VAL A 65 -19.51 -4.87 -28.12
C VAL A 65 -20.56 -5.88 -28.59
N ILE A 66 -20.55 -7.11 -28.07
CA ILE A 66 -21.56 -8.13 -28.41
C ILE A 66 -22.97 -7.64 -28.05
N PHE A 67 -23.15 -7.09 -26.84
CA PHE A 67 -24.44 -6.53 -26.42
C PHE A 67 -24.84 -5.33 -27.27
N ALA A 68 -23.91 -4.42 -27.58
CA ALA A 68 -24.19 -3.28 -28.44
C ALA A 68 -24.66 -3.70 -29.84
N LEU A 69 -24.01 -4.70 -30.45
CA LEU A 69 -24.41 -5.25 -31.74
C LEU A 69 -25.76 -5.97 -31.67
N PHE A 70 -26.03 -6.71 -30.58
CA PHE A 70 -27.33 -7.34 -30.36
C PHE A 70 -28.45 -6.29 -30.33
N PHE A 71 -28.29 -5.22 -29.54
CA PHE A 71 -29.29 -4.15 -29.47
C PHE A 71 -29.44 -3.39 -30.79
N LEU A 72 -28.33 -3.18 -31.52
CA LEU A 72 -28.37 -2.56 -32.84
C LEU A 72 -29.23 -3.39 -33.82
N VAL A 73 -28.99 -4.70 -33.88
CA VAL A 73 -29.78 -5.61 -34.73
C VAL A 73 -31.24 -5.63 -34.28
N TYR A 74 -31.48 -5.75 -32.97
CA TYR A 74 -32.83 -5.76 -32.41
C TYR A 74 -33.61 -4.48 -32.75
N ALA A 75 -32.98 -3.30 -32.64
CA ALA A 75 -33.60 -2.03 -33.01
C ALA A 75 -33.99 -1.99 -34.50
N VAL A 76 -33.10 -2.44 -35.40
CA VAL A 76 -33.39 -2.52 -36.83
C VAL A 76 -34.55 -3.47 -37.13
N VAL A 77 -34.62 -4.62 -36.45
CA VAL A 77 -35.71 -5.59 -36.63
C VAL A 77 -37.05 -5.06 -36.14
N LEU A 78 -37.07 -4.27 -35.05
CA LEU A 78 -38.31 -3.69 -34.53
C LEU A 78 -38.83 -2.49 -35.33
N ASP A 79 -37.94 -1.77 -36.02
CA ASP A 79 -38.27 -0.59 -36.82
C ASP A 79 -38.74 -0.96 -38.24
N LEU A 80 -38.62 -2.24 -38.64
CA LEU A 80 -39.01 -2.78 -39.95
C LEU A 80 -40.41 -3.42 -39.90
#